data_AF-A0A672LGW5-F1
#
_entry.id   AF-A0A672LGW5-F1
#
_cell.length_a   1.000
_cell.length_b   1.000
_cell.length_c   1.000
_cell.angle_alpha   90.00
_cell.angle_beta   90.00
_cell.angle_gamma   90.00
#
_symmetry.space_group_name_H-M   'P 1'
#
loop_
_entity.id
_entity.type
_entity.pdbx_description
1 polymer ?
#
loop_
_entity_poly.entity_id
_entity_poly.type
_entity_poly.pdbx_seq_one_letter_code
_entity_poly.pdbx_strand_id
1 'polypeptide(L)'
;MPRTYKWKTDRASTALVELVRAVKEVQQGKTIRQVAREMKICRMTLKRFREKKKIGEVTKTGYKRTGLANQVFKENMETELADHIKALAAMFHGISAMKCRELAFEYAQRNGIDIPASWIREKKAGPDWFTAFKARHHLSCRTPEATSLGRATAFNRHNVGQFFDKLSKVMDR
;
A
#
# COMPACT_ATOMS: atom_id res chain seq x y z
N MET A 1 -5.81 19.57 2.94
CA MET A 1 -4.66 19.04 3.71
C MET A 1 -3.67 18.35 2.76
N PRO A 2 -2.34 18.55 2.90
CA PRO A 2 -1.36 17.86 2.06
C PRO A 2 -1.45 16.34 2.23
N ARG A 3 -1.62 15.58 1.14
CA ARG A 3 -1.68 14.11 1.18
C ARG A 3 -0.35 13.47 1.60
N THR A 4 0.76 14.16 1.35
CA THR A 4 2.12 13.77 1.74
C THR A 4 2.65 14.75 2.76
N TYR A 5 2.68 14.33 4.03
CA TYR A 5 3.27 15.10 5.11
C TYR A 5 4.79 14.96 5.13
N LYS A 6 5.52 16.06 4.97
CA LYS A 6 6.96 16.13 5.22
C LYS A 6 7.20 16.29 6.72
N TRP A 7 8.01 15.41 7.29
CA TRP A 7 8.30 15.45 8.72
C TRP A 7 9.17 16.65 9.06
N LYS A 8 8.82 17.35 10.15
CA LYS A 8 9.62 18.46 10.69
C LYS A 8 10.70 18.00 11.68
N THR A 9 10.69 16.71 12.06
CA THR A 9 11.57 16.17 13.10
C THR A 9 12.43 15.05 12.56
N ASP A 10 13.70 14.98 12.98
CA ASP A 10 14.65 13.89 12.70
C ASP A 10 14.39 12.60 13.53
N ARG A 11 13.14 12.40 13.96
CA ARG A 11 12.76 11.22 14.75
C ARG A 11 12.84 9.99 13.85
N ALA A 12 13.43 8.91 14.37
CA ALA A 12 13.64 7.63 13.67
C ALA A 12 14.61 7.67 12.47
N SER A 13 15.52 8.64 12.44
CA SER A 13 16.59 8.74 11.43
C SER A 13 17.71 7.70 11.58
N THR A 14 17.77 7.05 12.74
CA THR A 14 18.83 6.06 13.05
C THR A 14 18.69 4.79 12.20
N ALA A 15 19.82 4.36 11.64
CA ALA A 15 19.87 3.17 10.81
C ALA A 15 19.64 1.90 11.64
N LEU A 16 19.02 0.89 11.02
CA LEU A 16 18.72 -0.39 11.70
C LEU A 16 19.99 -1.06 12.24
N VAL A 17 21.07 -0.99 11.47
CA VAL A 17 22.37 -1.58 11.80
C VAL A 17 22.93 -0.99 13.10
N GLU A 18 22.84 0.33 13.27
CA GLU A 18 23.32 1.02 14.46
C GLU A 18 22.49 0.65 15.69
N LEU A 19 21.17 0.54 15.55
CA LEU A 19 20.28 0.12 16.63
C LEU A 19 20.53 -1.34 17.05
N VAL A 20 20.82 -2.23 16.10
CA VAL A 20 21.18 -3.62 16.40
C VAL A 20 22.50 -3.68 17.16
N ARG A 21 23.52 -2.90 16.74
CA ARG A 21 24.80 -2.79 17.45
C ARG A 21 24.61 -2.27 18.87
N ALA A 22 23.86 -1.19 19.03
CA ALA A 22 23.57 -0.58 20.33
C ALA A 22 22.83 -1.54 21.26
N VAL A 23 21.88 -2.36 20.77
CA VAL A 23 21.23 -3.38 21.60
C VAL A 23 22.20 -4.48 22.01
N LYS A 24 23.13 -4.88 21.14
CA LYS A 24 24.15 -5.88 21.48
C LYS A 24 25.08 -5.39 22.60
N GLU A 25 25.48 -4.13 22.56
CA GLU A 25 26.29 -3.51 23.64
C GLU A 25 25.52 -3.41 24.96
N VAL A 26 24.22 -3.13 24.91
CA VAL A 26 23.36 -3.16 26.12
C VAL A 26 23.20 -4.59 26.65
N GLN A 27 23.15 -5.60 25.77
CA GLN A 27 23.12 -7.01 26.18
C GLN A 27 24.45 -7.47 26.82
N GLN A 28 25.57 -6.88 26.41
CA GLN A 28 26.90 -7.11 26.99
C GLN A 28 27.08 -6.47 28.38
N GLY A 29 26.07 -5.76 28.90
CA GLY A 29 26.07 -5.23 30.28
C GLY A 29 26.22 -3.71 30.38
N LYS A 30 26.42 -2.98 29.27
CA LYS A 30 26.45 -1.51 29.31
C LYS A 30 25.06 -0.94 29.59
N THR A 31 25.00 0.18 30.31
CA THR A 31 23.71 0.84 30.59
C THR A 31 23.13 1.50 29.34
N ILE A 32 21.80 1.52 29.21
CA ILE A 32 21.11 2.18 28.08
C ILE A 32 21.50 3.66 27.96
N ARG A 33 21.75 4.36 29.09
CA ARG A 33 22.17 5.78 29.06
C ARG A 33 23.54 5.94 28.43
N GLN A 34 24.47 5.05 28.79
CA GLN A 34 25.84 5.11 28.31
C GLN A 34 25.90 4.86 26.80
N VAL A 35 25.30 3.76 26.33
CA VAL A 35 25.27 3.42 24.90
C VAL A 35 24.55 4.50 24.07
N ALA A 36 23.46 5.06 24.59
CA ALA A 36 22.76 6.17 23.94
C ALA A 36 23.65 7.42 23.76
N ARG A 37 24.50 7.72 24.75
CA ARG A 37 25.43 8.86 24.68
C ARG A 37 26.60 8.58 23.73
N GLU A 38 27.18 7.38 23.79
CA GLU A 38 28.28 6.95 22.91
C GLU A 38 27.86 6.96 21.44
N MET A 39 26.71 6.36 21.14
CA MET A 39 26.19 6.21 19.76
C MET A 39 25.39 7.42 19.28
N LYS A 40 25.25 8.49 20.09
CA LYS A 40 24.39 9.66 19.83
C LYS A 40 22.94 9.30 19.44
N ILE A 41 22.40 8.24 20.04
CA ILE A 41 21.02 7.78 19.82
C ILE A 41 20.14 8.30 20.96
N CYS A 42 18.93 8.77 20.65
CA CYS A 42 17.97 9.10 21.70
C CYS A 42 17.66 7.86 22.59
N ARG A 43 17.83 8.00 23.91
CA ARG A 43 17.59 6.93 24.91
C ARG A 43 16.25 6.21 24.71
N MET A 44 15.19 6.96 24.38
CA MET A 44 13.86 6.39 24.21
C MET A 44 13.75 5.53 22.94
N THR A 45 14.46 5.88 21.87
CA THR A 45 14.54 5.08 20.64
C THR A 45 15.20 3.73 20.92
N LEU A 46 16.33 3.72 21.63
CA LEU A 46 17.05 2.49 22.00
C LEU A 46 16.22 1.60 22.94
N LYS A 47 15.58 2.20 23.96
CA LYS A 47 14.69 1.46 24.89
C LYS A 47 13.54 0.79 24.14
N ARG A 48 12.83 1.52 23.29
CA ARG A 48 11.71 1.00 22.49
C ARG A 48 12.17 -0.10 21.52
N PHE A 49 13.31 0.08 20.87
CA PHE A 49 13.83 -0.92 19.92
C PHE A 49 14.19 -2.23 20.64
N ARG A 50 14.80 -2.16 21.84
CA ARG A 50 15.06 -3.33 22.68
C ARG A 50 13.77 -4.06 23.07
N GLU A 51 12.74 -3.34 23.51
CA GLU A 51 11.45 -3.92 23.88
C GLU A 51 10.77 -4.58 22.68
N LYS A 52 10.80 -3.92 21.51
CA LYS A 52 10.22 -4.46 20.27
C LYS A 52 10.93 -5.73 19.81
N LYS A 53 12.26 -5.79 19.95
CA LYS A 53 13.07 -6.98 19.63
C LYS A 53 12.78 -8.18 20.56
N LYS A 54 12.27 -7.94 21.78
CA LYS A 54 11.81 -9.03 22.66
C LYS A 54 10.49 -9.66 22.17
N ILE A 55 9.62 -8.84 21.57
CA ILE A 55 8.28 -9.28 21.12
C ILE A 55 8.37 -10.00 19.77
N GLY A 56 9.34 -9.62 18.91
CA GLY A 56 9.56 -10.30 17.64
C GLY A 56 10.64 -9.65 16.78
N GLU A 57 10.76 -10.12 15.54
CA GLU A 57 11.74 -9.62 14.59
C GLU A 57 11.39 -8.20 14.11
N VAL A 58 12.37 -7.29 14.17
CA VAL A 58 12.17 -5.88 13.80
C VAL A 58 12.75 -5.63 12.42
N THR A 59 11.90 -5.58 11.40
CA THR A 59 12.29 -5.39 10.00
C THR A 59 12.53 -3.93 9.60
N LYS A 60 11.97 -2.97 10.35
CA LYS A 60 12.05 -1.53 10.04
C LYS A 60 12.27 -0.69 11.30
N THR A 61 13.11 0.33 11.19
CA THR A 61 13.32 1.34 12.22
C THR A 61 12.14 2.31 12.29
N GLY A 62 11.95 2.90 13.46
CA GLY A 62 10.90 3.87 13.70
C GLY A 62 9.52 3.31 14.03
N TYR A 63 8.55 4.22 14.03
CA TYR A 63 7.16 3.95 14.33
C TYR A 63 6.52 3.24 13.14
N LYS A 64 5.67 2.24 13.39
CA LYS A 64 4.74 1.79 12.34
C LYS A 64 3.94 3.03 11.93
N ARG A 65 3.91 3.33 10.63
CA ARG A 65 3.05 4.40 10.11
C ARG A 65 1.63 4.08 10.55
N THR A 66 0.91 5.02 11.15
CA THR A 66 -0.43 4.78 11.74
C THR A 66 -1.38 4.06 10.75
N GLY A 67 -1.26 4.37 9.46
CA GLY A 67 -2.05 3.72 8.40
C GLY A 67 -1.74 2.24 8.13
N LEU A 68 -0.55 1.74 8.49
CA LEU A 68 -0.20 0.31 8.42
C LEU A 68 -0.62 -0.46 9.68
N ALA A 69 -0.77 0.23 10.81
CA ALA A 69 -1.25 -0.38 12.04
C ALA A 69 -2.77 -0.59 12.03
N ASN A 70 -3.50 0.29 11.33
CA ASN A 70 -4.96 0.28 11.24
C ASN A 70 -5.47 -0.25 9.89
N GLN A 71 -4.72 -1.18 9.28
CA GLN A 71 -5.15 -1.81 8.02
C GLN A 71 -6.32 -2.77 8.31
N VAL A 72 -7.43 -2.57 7.59
CA VAL A 72 -8.64 -3.41 7.74
C VAL A 72 -8.36 -4.84 7.25
N PHE A 73 -7.63 -4.98 6.14
CA PHE A 73 -7.24 -6.28 5.59
C PHE A 73 -5.81 -6.65 5.99
N LYS A 74 -5.61 -7.95 6.25
CA LYS A 74 -4.27 -8.56 6.29
C LYS A 74 -3.69 -8.58 4.88
N GLU A 75 -2.35 -8.62 4.78
CA GLU A 75 -1.63 -8.56 3.52
C GLU A 75 -2.12 -9.63 2.51
N ASN A 76 -2.27 -10.88 2.94
CA ASN A 76 -2.75 -11.98 2.08
C ASN A 76 -4.18 -11.74 1.54
N MET A 77 -5.07 -11.21 2.38
CA MET A 77 -6.45 -10.91 1.99
C MET A 77 -6.50 -9.73 1.01
N GLU A 78 -5.62 -8.75 1.22
CA GLU A 78 -5.50 -7.58 0.37
C GLU A 78 -4.95 -7.95 -1.02
N THR A 79 -3.98 -8.86 -1.09
CA THR A 79 -3.45 -9.39 -2.35
C THR A 79 -4.51 -10.18 -3.12
N GLU A 80 -5.28 -11.04 -2.44
CA GLU A 80 -6.35 -11.83 -3.08
C GLU A 80 -7.42 -10.92 -3.70
N LEU A 81 -7.86 -9.90 -2.96
CA LEU A 81 -8.81 -8.91 -3.46
C LEU A 81 -8.24 -8.14 -4.67
N ALA A 82 -6.96 -7.76 -4.61
CA ALA A 82 -6.30 -7.05 -5.71
C ALA A 82 -6.17 -7.91 -6.97
N ASP A 83 -5.83 -9.18 -6.83
CA ASP A 83 -5.68 -10.09 -7.97
C ASP A 83 -7.02 -10.45 -8.60
N HIS A 84 -8.08 -10.58 -7.80
CA HIS A 84 -9.44 -10.69 -8.31
C HIS A 84 -9.85 -9.46 -9.15
N ILE A 85 -9.53 -8.24 -8.70
CA ILE A 85 -9.81 -7.02 -9.46
C ILE A 85 -9.01 -6.98 -10.78
N LYS A 86 -7.76 -7.42 -10.78
CA LYS A 86 -6.93 -7.51 -12.00
C LYS A 86 -7.50 -8.54 -12.98
N ALA A 87 -7.96 -9.68 -12.49
CA ALA A 87 -8.60 -10.70 -13.32
C ALA A 87 -9.87 -10.17 -13.98
N LEU A 88 -10.72 -9.46 -13.24
CA LEU A 88 -11.91 -8.80 -13.79
C LEU A 88 -11.55 -7.75 -14.85
N ALA A 89 -10.50 -6.96 -14.61
CA ALA A 89 -10.01 -6.00 -15.60
C ALA A 89 -9.49 -6.70 -16.88
N ALA A 90 -8.81 -7.83 -16.75
CA ALA A 90 -8.31 -8.62 -17.89
C ALA A 90 -9.46 -9.23 -18.72
N MET A 91 -10.60 -9.54 -18.09
CA MET A 91 -11.82 -10.00 -18.76
C MET A 91 -12.69 -8.85 -19.30
N PHE A 92 -12.16 -7.63 -19.40
CA PHE A 92 -12.88 -6.42 -19.83
C PHE A 92 -14.05 -5.99 -18.93
N HIS A 93 -14.14 -6.55 -17.71
CA HIS A 93 -15.10 -6.15 -16.68
C HIS A 93 -14.45 -5.14 -15.73
N GLY A 94 -14.07 -3.98 -16.27
CA GLY A 94 -13.49 -2.89 -15.49
C GLY A 94 -14.40 -2.47 -14.34
N ILE A 95 -13.85 -2.40 -13.12
CA ILE A 95 -14.63 -2.03 -11.92
C ILE A 95 -14.42 -0.54 -11.62
N SER A 96 -15.53 0.17 -11.41
CA SER A 96 -15.48 1.57 -10.98
C SER A 96 -15.00 1.70 -9.53
N ALA A 97 -14.48 2.87 -9.15
CA ALA A 97 -14.03 3.12 -7.78
C ALA A 97 -15.12 2.86 -6.73
N MET A 98 -16.38 3.14 -7.06
CA MET A 98 -17.52 2.90 -6.17
C MET A 98 -17.76 1.40 -5.98
N LYS A 99 -17.84 0.62 -7.06
CA LYS A 99 -18.01 -0.84 -6.98
C LYS A 99 -16.85 -1.51 -6.27
N CYS A 100 -15.62 -1.03 -6.47
CA CYS A 100 -14.46 -1.56 -5.76
C CYS A 100 -14.56 -1.35 -4.24
N ARG A 101 -15.15 -0.23 -3.80
CA ARG A 101 -15.37 0.07 -2.38
C ARG A 101 -16.52 -0.76 -1.80
N GLU A 102 -17.57 -1.02 -2.57
CA GLU A 102 -18.67 -1.91 -2.20
C GLU A 102 -18.16 -3.36 -2.08
N LEU A 103 -17.41 -3.85 -3.07
CA LEU A 103 -16.80 -5.17 -3.07
C LEU A 103 -15.90 -5.39 -1.84
N ALA A 104 -15.09 -4.39 -1.49
CA ALA A 104 -14.26 -4.46 -0.28
C ALA A 104 -15.09 -4.58 1.00
N PHE A 105 -16.23 -3.86 1.10
CA PHE A 105 -17.11 -3.98 2.24
C PHE A 105 -17.75 -5.37 2.33
N GLU A 106 -18.27 -5.90 1.21
CA GLU A 106 -18.83 -7.25 1.15
C GLU A 106 -17.79 -8.33 1.50
N TYR A 107 -16.57 -8.17 0.98
CA TYR A 107 -15.46 -9.08 1.26
C TYR A 107 -15.08 -9.09 2.74
N ALA A 108 -15.06 -7.92 3.39
CA ALA A 108 -14.80 -7.84 4.82
C ALA A 108 -15.94 -8.47 5.65
N GLN A 109 -17.20 -8.24 5.26
CA GLN A 109 -18.36 -8.77 5.97
C GLN A 109 -18.44 -10.31 5.87
N ARG A 110 -18.18 -10.89 4.68
CA ARG A 110 -18.17 -12.34 4.48
C ARG A 110 -17.06 -13.04 5.26
N ASN A 111 -15.91 -12.38 5.42
CA ASN A 111 -14.77 -12.91 6.16
C ASN A 111 -14.81 -12.59 7.67
N GLY A 112 -15.87 -11.96 8.17
CA GLY A 112 -16.01 -11.63 9.60
C GLY A 112 -14.92 -10.69 10.12
N ILE A 113 -14.40 -9.81 9.28
CA ILE A 113 -13.34 -8.85 9.64
C ILE A 113 -13.97 -7.66 10.35
N ASP A 114 -13.31 -7.14 11.40
CA ASP A 114 -13.74 -5.92 12.06
C ASP A 114 -13.56 -4.70 11.13
N ILE A 115 -14.64 -3.96 10.92
CA ILE A 115 -14.71 -2.88 9.93
C ILE A 115 -15.01 -1.56 10.65
N PRO A 116 -14.40 -0.44 10.24
CA PRO A 116 -14.75 0.87 10.78
C PRO A 116 -16.26 1.17 10.68
N ALA A 117 -16.82 1.81 11.70
CA ALA A 117 -18.25 2.19 11.73
C ALA A 117 -18.69 3.04 10.52
N SER A 118 -17.77 3.81 9.92
CA SER A 118 -18.03 4.57 8.70
C SER A 118 -18.37 3.68 7.51
N TRP A 119 -17.75 2.50 7.39
CA TRP A 119 -18.04 1.56 6.31
C TRP A 119 -19.40 0.90 6.51
N ILE A 120 -19.76 0.58 7.76
CA ILE A 120 -21.06 -0.02 8.10
C ILE A 120 -22.18 0.97 7.76
N ARG A 121 -22.04 2.23 8.17
CA ARG A 121 -23.02 3.30 7.89
C ARG A 121 -23.22 3.53 6.40
N GLU A 122 -22.13 3.53 5.63
CA GLU A 122 -22.16 3.85 4.20
C GLU A 122 -22.26 2.62 3.29
N LYS A 123 -22.19 1.40 3.86
CA LYS A 123 -22.12 0.09 3.17
C LYS A 123 -21.03 0.01 2.10
N LYS A 124 -19.92 0.72 2.29
CA LYS A 124 -18.80 0.77 1.35
C LYS A 124 -17.52 1.18 2.06
N ALA A 125 -16.38 0.79 1.51
CA ALA A 125 -15.09 1.21 2.02
C ALA A 125 -14.90 2.72 1.98
N GLY A 126 -14.07 3.29 2.86
CA GLY A 126 -13.75 4.73 2.87
C GLY A 126 -12.93 5.20 1.65
N PRO A 127 -13.00 6.49 1.27
CA PRO A 127 -12.25 7.02 0.12
C PRO A 127 -10.73 7.00 0.36
N ASP A 128 -10.30 7.24 1.59
CA ASP A 128 -8.88 7.20 1.97
C ASP A 128 -8.33 5.78 1.90
N TRP A 129 -9.12 4.79 2.34
CA TRP A 129 -8.76 3.38 2.22
C TRP A 129 -8.56 3.00 0.76
N PHE A 130 -9.50 3.37 -0.12
CA PHE A 130 -9.42 3.05 -1.55
C PHE A 130 -8.18 3.68 -2.21
N THR A 131 -7.89 4.94 -1.88
CA THR A 131 -6.70 5.63 -2.42
C THR A 131 -5.41 4.93 -2.00
N ALA A 132 -5.34 4.49 -0.74
CA ALA A 132 -4.17 3.78 -0.22
C ALA A 132 -4.05 2.36 -0.79
N PHE A 133 -5.15 1.62 -0.90
CA PHE A 133 -5.23 0.29 -1.52
C PHE A 133 -4.77 0.33 -2.98
N LYS A 134 -5.29 1.29 -3.76
CA LYS A 134 -4.91 1.50 -5.15
C LYS A 134 -3.41 1.81 -5.30
N ALA A 135 -2.85 2.63 -4.40
CA ALA A 135 -1.44 2.97 -4.42
C ALA A 135 -0.52 1.79 -4.04
N ARG A 136 -0.96 0.90 -3.13
CA ARG A 136 -0.20 -0.29 -2.72
C ARG A 136 -0.16 -1.38 -3.79
N HIS A 137 -1.28 -1.62 -4.46
CA HIS A 137 -1.42 -2.72 -5.42
C HIS A 137 -1.34 -2.27 -6.89
N HIS A 138 -0.98 -1.02 -7.15
CA HIS A 138 -0.86 -0.43 -8.50
C HIS A 138 -2.09 -0.68 -9.40
N LEU A 139 -3.28 -0.61 -8.81
CA LEU A 139 -4.53 -0.89 -9.52
C LEU A 139 -4.96 0.29 -10.39
N SER A 140 -5.55 0.01 -11.55
CA SER A 140 -6.19 1.01 -12.41
C SER A 140 -7.69 0.77 -12.46
N CYS A 141 -8.41 1.19 -11.42
CA CYS A 141 -9.88 1.19 -11.45
C CYS A 141 -10.36 2.40 -12.25
N ARG A 142 -10.96 2.14 -13.42
CA ARG A 142 -11.62 3.12 -14.28
C ARG A 142 -13.03 2.64 -14.56
N THR A 143 -13.95 3.59 -14.75
CA THR A 143 -15.28 3.26 -15.25
C THR A 143 -15.11 2.76 -16.68
N PRO A 144 -15.54 1.52 -17.00
CA PRO A 144 -15.42 1.02 -18.36
C PRO A 144 -16.31 1.85 -19.27
N GLU A 145 -15.78 2.27 -20.41
CA GLU A 145 -16.62 2.78 -21.49
C GLU A 145 -17.42 1.63 -22.08
N ALA A 146 -18.60 1.93 -22.64
CA ALA A 146 -19.39 0.94 -23.36
C ALA A 146 -18.68 0.59 -24.68
N THR A 147 -17.63 -0.24 -24.60
CA THR A 147 -16.90 -0.77 -25.74
C THR A 147 -17.50 -2.13 -26.09
N SER A 148 -17.93 -2.31 -27.34
CA SER A 148 -18.40 -3.61 -27.82
C SER A 148 -17.24 -4.60 -27.87
N LEU A 149 -17.53 -5.88 -27.66
CA LEU A 149 -16.51 -6.94 -27.74
C LEU A 149 -15.73 -6.85 -29.07
N GLY A 150 -16.43 -6.63 -30.18
CA GLY A 150 -15.81 -6.47 -31.50
C GLY A 150 -14.81 -5.30 -31.59
N ARG A 151 -15.06 -4.18 -30.89
CA ARG A 151 -14.10 -3.06 -30.83
C ARG A 151 -12.90 -3.41 -29.96
N ALA A 152 -13.10 -4.11 -28.83
CA ALA A 152 -12.01 -4.56 -27.98
C ALA A 152 -11.10 -5.57 -28.69
N THR A 153 -11.67 -6.54 -29.42
CA THR A 153 -10.89 -7.54 -30.17
C THR A 153 -10.19 -6.96 -31.40
N ALA A 154 -10.80 -5.93 -32.01
CA ALA A 154 -10.17 -5.20 -33.11
C ALA A 154 -8.98 -4.34 -32.67
N PHE A 155 -8.87 -4.01 -31.37
CA PHE A 155 -7.75 -3.24 -30.81
C PHE A 155 -6.54 -4.14 -30.51
N ASN A 156 -5.97 -4.73 -31.56
CA ASN A 156 -4.81 -5.62 -31.47
C ASN A 156 -3.59 -5.04 -32.21
N ARG A 157 -2.40 -5.59 -31.96
CA ARG A 157 -1.13 -5.09 -32.51
C ARG A 157 -1.15 -4.96 -34.04
N HIS A 158 -1.78 -5.91 -34.73
CA HIS A 158 -1.83 -5.91 -36.19
C HIS A 158 -2.68 -4.74 -36.72
N ASN A 159 -3.92 -4.62 -36.24
CA ASN A 159 -4.83 -3.57 -36.66
C ASN A 159 -4.31 -2.17 -36.27
N VAL A 160 -3.72 -2.04 -35.08
CA VAL A 160 -3.12 -0.78 -34.61
C VAL A 160 -1.88 -0.42 -35.44
N GLY A 161 -1.04 -1.40 -35.77
CA GLY A 161 0.11 -1.20 -36.66
C GLY A 161 -0.33 -0.69 -38.04
N GLN A 162 -1.29 -1.37 -38.66
CA GLN A 162 -1.86 -0.95 -39.94
C GLN A 162 -2.45 0.46 -39.91
N PHE A 163 -3.08 0.86 -38.79
CA PHE A 163 -3.59 2.21 -38.62
C PHE A 163 -2.46 3.24 -38.61
N PHE A 164 -1.40 3.02 -37.83
CA PHE A 164 -0.27 3.95 -37.76
C PHE A 164 0.54 4.01 -39.05
N ASP A 165 0.69 2.88 -39.76
CA ASP A 165 1.33 2.84 -41.08
C ASP A 165 0.56 3.64 -42.14
N LYS A 166 -0.77 3.67 -42.03
CA LYS A 166 -1.62 4.50 -42.90
C LYS A 166 -1.56 5.98 -42.48
N LEU A 167 -1.52 6.24 -41.17
CA LEU A 167 -1.46 7.60 -40.64
C LEU A 167 -0.13 8.28 -41.03
N SER A 168 1.01 7.59 -40.91
CA SER A 168 2.32 8.13 -41.31
C SER A 168 2.34 8.53 -42.78
N LYS A 169 1.85 7.66 -43.67
CA LYS A 169 1.76 7.94 -45.11
C LYS A 169 0.93 9.17 -45.45
N VAL A 170 -0.09 9.50 -44.65
CA VAL A 170 -0.90 10.71 -44.86
C VAL A 170 -0.21 11.94 -44.27
N MET A 171 0.49 11.80 -43.16
CA MET A 171 1.22 12.91 -42.52
C MET A 171 2.52 13.30 -43.23
N ASP A 172 3.18 12.35 -43.91
CA ASP A 172 4.41 12.57 -44.68
C ASP A 172 4.13 13.19 -46.07
N ARG A 173 2.88 13.54 -46.35
CA ARG A 173 2.40 14.12 -47.61
C ARG A 173 2.06 15.59 -47.43
#